data_AF-A0A0G4LZX5-F1
#
_entry.id   AF-A0A0G4LZX5-F1
#
_cell.length_a   1.000
_cell.length_b   1.000
_cell.length_c   1.000
_cell.angle_alpha   90.00
_cell.angle_beta   90.00
_cell.angle_gamma   90.00
#
_symmetry.space_group_name_H-M   'P 1'
#
loop_
_entity.id
_entity.type
_entity.pdbx_description
1 polymer ?
#
loop_
_entity_poly.entity_id
_entity_poly.type
_entity_poly.pdbx_seq_one_letter_code
_entity_poly.pdbx_strand_id
1 'polypeptide(L)'
;FSRTFYHPKSLNQLYDYELNSSIRPFDKWPLGQELFQSLDKEHDIADRDFRSFVEEADQMQAIQVFTSLDDAWGGFAAEYLDRMRDEYPKATILVWGLHASQQSRLHLTNVARSTAALCEHASLVIPMRIPRAGLPS
;
A
#
# COMPACT_ATOMS: atom_id res chain seq x y z
N PHE A 1 12.96 -14.41 20.97
CA PHE A 1 11.77 -13.57 20.75
C PHE A 1 12.22 -12.18 20.35
N SER A 2 12.01 -11.77 19.10
CA SER A 2 12.23 -10.39 18.65
C SER A 2 10.92 -9.63 18.84
N ARG A 3 10.88 -8.66 19.76
CA ARG A 3 9.76 -7.72 19.85
C ARG A 3 10.14 -6.53 18.98
N THR A 4 9.50 -6.38 17.84
CA THR A 4 9.69 -5.20 16.99
C THR A 4 9.05 -4.00 17.70
N PHE A 5 9.84 -2.96 17.99
CA PHE A 5 9.35 -1.71 18.53
C PHE A 5 9.15 -0.72 17.39
N TYR A 6 7.91 -0.32 17.15
CA TYR A 6 7.56 0.70 16.17
C TYR A 6 7.41 2.06 16.85
N HIS A 7 7.70 3.14 16.11
CA HIS A 7 7.43 4.49 16.61
C HIS A 7 5.91 4.69 16.72
N PRO A 8 5.37 5.31 17.79
CA PRO A 8 3.92 5.46 17.94
C PRO A 8 3.23 6.16 16.77
N LYS A 9 3.91 7.14 16.14
CA LYS A 9 3.40 7.85 14.95
C LYS A 9 3.46 7.03 13.65
N SER A 10 4.18 5.90 13.63
CA SER A 10 4.28 5.06 12.43
C SER A 10 3.13 4.07 12.30
N LEU A 11 2.22 4.02 13.27
CA LEU A 11 1.06 3.14 13.25
C LEU A 11 -0.21 3.97 13.04
N ASN A 12 -0.71 3.98 11.82
CA ASN A 12 -1.93 4.69 11.46
C ASN A 12 -3.11 3.71 11.42
N GLN A 13 -4.05 3.89 12.35
CA GLN A 13 -5.25 3.07 12.42
C GLN A 13 -6.36 3.64 11.52
N LEU A 14 -6.96 2.78 10.70
CA LEU A 14 -8.13 3.13 9.88
C LEU A 14 -9.39 2.76 10.66
N TYR A 15 -10.24 3.75 10.94
CA TYR A 15 -11.48 3.55 11.71
C TYR A 15 -12.66 3.14 10.82
N ASP A 16 -12.70 3.59 9.57
CA ASP A 16 -13.79 3.31 8.62
C ASP A 16 -13.56 2.04 7.78
N TYR A 17 -12.78 1.10 8.31
CA TYR A 17 -12.44 -0.14 7.63
C TYR A 17 -12.78 -1.37 8.48
N GLU A 18 -13.76 -2.14 8.01
CA GLU A 18 -14.07 -3.46 8.56
C GLU A 18 -13.25 -4.55 7.88
N LEU A 19 -12.13 -4.93 8.51
CA LEU A 19 -11.31 -6.04 8.06
C LEU A 19 -12.14 -7.35 8.02
N ASN A 20 -12.14 -8.03 6.88
CA ASN A 20 -12.88 -9.28 6.63
C ASN A 20 -14.42 -9.16 6.69
N SER A 21 -14.99 -8.00 6.37
CA SER A 21 -16.44 -7.88 6.22
C SER A 21 -16.96 -8.84 5.16
N SER A 22 -17.84 -9.78 5.55
CA SER A 22 -18.51 -10.69 4.62
C SER A 22 -19.53 -9.98 3.72
N ILE A 23 -19.97 -8.79 4.14
CA ILE A 23 -20.98 -7.97 3.47
C ILE A 23 -20.33 -6.99 2.49
N ARG A 24 -19.16 -6.45 2.83
CA ARG A 24 -18.36 -5.54 1.98
C ARG A 24 -16.90 -5.97 1.96
N PRO A 25 -16.55 -7.05 1.23
CA PRO A 25 -15.16 -7.47 1.12
C PRO A 25 -14.32 -6.38 0.47
N PHE A 26 -13.10 -6.20 0.96
CA PHE A 26 -12.14 -5.22 0.45
C PHE A 26 -11.29 -5.82 -0.67
N ASP A 27 -11.96 -6.31 -1.70
CA ASP A 27 -11.39 -7.16 -2.75
C ASP A 27 -11.39 -6.50 -4.13
N LYS A 28 -12.04 -5.36 -4.29
CA LYS A 28 -12.11 -4.62 -5.57
C LYS A 28 -11.21 -3.42 -5.54
N TRP A 29 -10.30 -3.33 -6.51
CA TRP A 29 -9.35 -2.24 -6.65
C TRP A 29 -9.93 -0.82 -6.45
N PRO A 30 -11.09 -0.43 -7.03
CA PRO A 30 -11.65 0.92 -6.84
C PRO A 30 -12.02 1.26 -5.39
N LEU A 31 -12.38 0.27 -4.55
CA LEU A 31 -12.71 0.51 -3.14
C LEU A 31 -11.51 1.06 -2.37
N GLY A 32 -10.30 0.68 -2.77
CA GLY A 32 -9.08 1.22 -2.17
C GLY A 32 -8.85 2.68 -2.50
N GLN A 33 -9.16 3.09 -3.73
CA GLN A 33 -9.09 4.50 -4.12
C GLN A 33 -10.13 5.32 -3.36
N GLU A 34 -11.36 4.82 -3.26
CA GLU A 34 -12.43 5.48 -2.51
C GLU A 34 -12.05 5.69 -1.04
N LEU A 35 -11.48 4.66 -0.40
CA LEU A 35 -10.99 4.75 0.97
C LEU A 35 -9.83 5.74 1.11
N PHE A 36 -8.88 5.75 0.19
CA PHE A 36 -7.80 6.73 0.21
C PHE A 36 -8.37 8.15 0.11
N GLN A 37 -9.24 8.40 -0.87
CA GLN A 37 -9.82 9.72 -1.10
C GLN A 37 -10.69 10.20 0.07
N SER A 38 -11.35 9.32 0.81
CA SER A 38 -12.09 9.73 2.01
C SER A 38 -11.15 10.19 3.12
N LEU A 39 -10.05 9.47 3.35
CA LEU A 39 -9.07 9.80 4.39
C LEU A 39 -8.24 11.04 4.03
N ASP A 40 -7.83 11.16 2.77
CA ASP A 40 -6.98 12.24 2.27
C ASP A 40 -7.69 13.60 2.36
N LYS A 41 -9.00 13.65 2.07
CA LYS A 41 -9.83 14.86 2.21
C LYS A 41 -9.83 15.45 3.61
N GLU A 42 -9.75 14.60 4.62
CA GLU A 42 -9.86 15.04 6.02
C GLU A 42 -8.50 15.44 6.59
N HIS A 43 -7.41 14.84 6.11
CA HIS A 43 -6.17 14.80 6.87
C HIS A 43 -4.86 14.93 6.08
N ASP A 44 -4.87 15.02 4.76
CA ASP A 44 -3.66 14.98 3.92
C ASP A 44 -2.71 13.88 4.38
N ILE A 45 -3.15 12.64 4.19
CA ILE A 45 -2.59 11.51 4.94
C ILE A 45 -1.14 11.22 4.59
N ALA A 46 -0.74 11.44 3.34
CA ALA A 46 0.64 11.24 2.91
C ALA A 46 1.57 12.21 3.65
N ASP A 47 1.16 13.47 3.76
CA ASP A 47 1.95 14.49 4.42
C ASP A 47 2.00 14.31 5.94
N ARG A 48 0.83 14.20 6.56
CA ARG A 48 0.66 14.08 8.01
C ARG A 48 1.48 12.92 8.59
N ASP A 49 1.44 11.77 7.91
CA ASP A 49 2.01 10.54 8.43
C ASP A 49 3.49 10.40 8.09
N PHE A 50 3.95 10.96 6.97
CA PHE A 50 5.30 10.72 6.47
C PHE A 50 6.27 11.90 6.67
N ARG A 51 5.81 13.15 6.59
CA ARG A 51 6.68 14.35 6.62
C ARG A 51 7.63 14.37 7.80
N SER A 52 7.14 14.07 9.00
CA SER A 52 7.97 14.07 10.21
C SER A 52 9.17 13.10 10.12
N PHE A 53 9.00 11.93 9.49
CA PHE A 53 10.08 10.97 9.30
C PHE A 53 11.09 11.44 8.24
N VAL A 54 10.63 12.19 7.23
CA VAL A 54 11.53 12.77 6.22
C VAL A 54 12.33 13.93 6.79
N GLU A 55 11.70 14.80 7.58
CA GLU A 55 12.36 15.96 8.21
C GLU A 55 13.40 15.55 9.26
N GLU A 56 13.18 14.44 9.96
CA GLU A 56 14.14 13.86 10.89
C GLU A 56 15.31 13.14 10.18
N ALA A 57 15.19 12.86 8.88
CA ALA A 57 16.22 12.20 8.10
C ALA A 57 17.16 13.22 7.44
N ASP A 58 18.43 13.25 7.85
CA ASP A 58 19.45 14.13 7.25
C ASP A 58 19.60 13.94 5.73
N GLN A 59 19.42 12.70 5.24
CA GLN A 59 19.53 12.37 3.83
C GLN A 59 18.68 11.15 3.44
N MET A 60 17.36 11.36 3.25
CA MET A 60 16.46 10.32 2.76
C MET A 60 16.91 9.78 1.39
N GLN A 61 17.17 8.47 1.32
CA GLN A 61 17.62 7.80 0.09
C GLN A 61 16.45 7.29 -0.76
N ALA A 62 15.51 6.62 -0.11
CA ALA A 62 14.41 5.94 -0.78
C ALA A 62 13.23 5.73 0.16
N ILE A 63 12.05 5.58 -0.44
CA ILE A 63 10.80 5.19 0.19
C ILE A 63 10.51 3.75 -0.23
N GLN A 64 10.20 2.88 0.72
CA GLN A 64 9.79 1.51 0.43
C GLN A 64 8.32 1.31 0.82
N VAL A 65 7.53 0.87 -0.14
CA VAL A 65 6.08 0.63 0.03
C VAL A 65 5.81 -0.85 -0.12
N PHE A 66 5.07 -1.43 0.81
CA PHE A 66 4.61 -2.81 0.78
C PHE A 66 3.09 -2.80 0.64
N THR A 67 2.57 -3.49 -0.37
CA THR A 67 1.12 -3.57 -0.62
C THR A 67 0.75 -4.88 -1.30
N SER A 68 -0.51 -5.30 -1.17
CA SER A 68 -1.07 -6.36 -2.02
C SER A 68 -1.45 -5.79 -3.40
N LEU A 69 -1.25 -6.60 -4.44
CA LEU A 69 -1.60 -6.26 -5.81
C LEU A 69 -2.97 -6.82 -6.19
N ASP A 70 -3.44 -7.85 -5.49
CA ASP A 70 -4.57 -8.70 -5.88
C ASP A 70 -5.89 -8.36 -5.22
N ASP A 71 -5.95 -7.29 -4.41
CA ASP A 71 -7.16 -6.80 -3.73
C ASP A 71 -7.28 -5.26 -3.79
N ALA A 72 -8.12 -4.68 -2.94
CA ALA A 72 -8.36 -3.24 -2.93
C ALA A 72 -7.15 -2.42 -2.44
N TRP A 73 -6.21 -2.99 -1.67
CA TRP A 73 -5.03 -2.24 -1.21
C TRP A 73 -4.11 -1.81 -2.36
N GLY A 74 -4.16 -2.53 -3.48
CA GLY A 74 -3.45 -2.10 -4.70
C GLY A 74 -3.97 -0.77 -5.24
N GLY A 75 -5.27 -0.47 -5.06
CA GLY A 75 -5.86 0.81 -5.44
C GLY A 75 -5.56 1.91 -4.43
N PHE A 76 -5.62 1.58 -3.14
CA PHE A 76 -5.20 2.50 -2.08
C PHE A 76 -3.74 2.94 -2.25
N ALA A 77 -2.85 1.97 -2.47
CA ALA A 77 -1.43 2.22 -2.63
C ALA A 77 -1.13 3.04 -3.90
N ALA A 78 -1.90 2.86 -4.98
CA ALA A 78 -1.74 3.68 -6.18
C ALA A 78 -1.98 5.17 -5.90
N GLU A 79 -3.09 5.51 -5.25
CA GLU A 79 -3.38 6.91 -4.86
C GLU A 79 -2.35 7.45 -3.84
N TYR A 80 -1.94 6.61 -2.89
CA TYR A 80 -0.90 6.99 -1.92
C TYR A 80 0.42 7.30 -2.63
N LEU A 81 0.83 6.48 -3.60
CA LEU A 81 2.04 6.71 -4.38
C LEU A 81 1.97 7.96 -5.25
N ASP A 82 0.80 8.28 -5.80
CA ASP A 82 0.58 9.51 -6.56
C ASP A 82 0.87 10.73 -5.68
N ARG A 83 0.24 10.83 -4.50
CA ARG A 83 0.54 11.92 -3.53
C ARG A 83 1.99 11.95 -3.09
N MET A 84 2.59 10.79 -2.82
CA MET A 84 4.00 10.69 -2.43
C MET A 84 4.94 11.17 -3.55
N ARG A 85 4.61 10.90 -4.81
CA ARG A 85 5.40 11.33 -5.96
C ARG A 85 5.29 12.84 -6.19
N ASP A 86 4.12 13.43 -5.95
CA ASP A 86 3.92 14.87 -6.01
C ASP A 86 4.72 15.61 -4.94
N GLU A 87 4.71 15.14 -3.69
CA GLU A 87 5.44 15.77 -2.57
C GLU A 87 6.95 15.52 -2.66
N TYR A 88 7.36 14.31 -3.09
CA TYR A 88 8.77 13.88 -3.16
C TYR A 88 9.19 13.46 -4.58
N PRO A 89 9.18 14.37 -5.56
CA PRO A 89 9.36 14.04 -6.98
C PRO A 89 10.71 13.38 -7.28
N LYS A 90 11.75 13.70 -6.52
CA LYS A 90 13.11 13.17 -6.68
C LYS A 90 13.40 11.91 -5.86
N ALA A 91 12.50 11.51 -4.96
CA ALA A 91 12.74 10.35 -4.12
C ALA A 91 12.67 9.05 -4.94
N THR A 92 13.56 8.10 -4.63
CA THR A 92 13.44 6.75 -5.19
C THR A 92 12.30 6.03 -4.45
N ILE A 93 11.31 5.50 -5.16
CA ILE A 93 10.19 4.76 -4.57
C ILE A 93 10.27 3.30 -5.02
N LEU A 94 10.45 2.38 -4.07
CA LEU A 94 10.48 0.94 -4.29
C LEU A 94 9.18 0.32 -3.79
N VAL A 95 8.49 -0.42 -4.64
CA VAL A 95 7.24 -1.09 -4.28
C VAL A 95 7.45 -2.60 -4.24
N TRP A 96 7.10 -3.19 -3.11
CA TRP A 96 7.05 -4.61 -2.87
C TRP A 96 5.59 -5.08 -2.98
N GLY A 97 5.23 -5.52 -4.18
CA GLY A 97 3.85 -5.89 -4.52
C GLY A 97 3.57 -7.35 -4.25
N LEU A 98 2.84 -7.65 -3.17
CA LEU A 98 2.49 -9.01 -2.78
C LEU A 98 1.26 -9.50 -3.55
N HIS A 99 1.21 -10.76 -3.93
CA HIS A 99 -0.03 -11.37 -4.40
C HIS A 99 -0.11 -12.85 -4.06
N ALA A 100 -1.31 -13.33 -3.80
CA ALA A 100 -1.56 -14.75 -3.59
C ALA A 100 -1.44 -15.54 -4.90
N SER A 101 -1.35 -16.86 -4.75
CA SER A 101 -1.41 -17.82 -5.88
C SER A 101 -2.84 -18.12 -6.34
N GLN A 102 -3.82 -17.32 -5.91
CA GLN A 102 -5.19 -17.46 -6.38
C GLN A 102 -5.32 -16.89 -7.79
N GLN A 103 -6.11 -17.56 -8.63
CA GLN A 103 -6.26 -17.20 -10.05
C GLN A 103 -7.72 -16.85 -10.39
N SER A 104 -8.47 -16.29 -9.44
CA SER A 104 -9.81 -15.80 -9.78
C SER A 104 -9.69 -14.61 -10.75
N ARG A 105 -10.70 -14.44 -11.61
CA ARG A 105 -10.72 -13.36 -12.60
C ARG A 105 -10.63 -11.97 -11.96
N LEU A 106 -11.16 -11.81 -10.74
CA LEU A 106 -11.05 -10.57 -9.98
C LEU A 106 -9.60 -10.31 -9.55
N HIS A 107 -8.94 -11.29 -8.92
CA HIS A 107 -7.54 -11.15 -8.50
C HIS A 107 -6.62 -10.80 -9.67
N LEU A 108 -6.76 -11.47 -10.82
CA LEU A 108 -5.96 -11.18 -12.01
C LEU A 108 -6.20 -9.76 -12.53
N THR A 109 -7.46 -9.30 -12.51
CA THR A 109 -7.81 -7.92 -12.86
C THR A 109 -7.17 -6.92 -11.90
N ASN A 110 -7.23 -7.18 -10.59
CA ASN A 110 -6.61 -6.33 -9.59
C ASN A 110 -5.10 -6.28 -9.77
N VAL A 111 -4.42 -7.43 -9.90
CA VAL A 111 -2.96 -7.48 -10.11
C VAL A 111 -2.56 -6.64 -11.31
N ALA A 112 -3.27 -6.77 -12.44
CA ALA A 112 -3.01 -5.99 -13.64
C ALA A 112 -3.17 -4.48 -13.39
N ARG A 113 -4.29 -4.06 -12.76
CA ARG A 113 -4.56 -2.66 -12.44
C ARG A 113 -3.55 -2.07 -11.47
N SER A 114 -3.33 -2.75 -10.35
CA SER A 114 -2.37 -2.36 -9.32
C SER A 114 -0.97 -2.21 -9.91
N THR A 115 -0.50 -3.21 -10.67
CA THR A 115 0.83 -3.16 -11.27
C THR A 115 0.95 -2.00 -12.25
N ALA A 116 -0.05 -1.80 -13.12
CA ALA A 116 -0.03 -0.70 -14.08
C ALA A 116 0.05 0.67 -13.36
N ALA A 117 -0.86 0.92 -12.42
CA ALA A 117 -0.93 2.18 -11.69
C ALA A 117 0.33 2.43 -10.83
N LEU A 118 0.82 1.41 -10.12
CA LEU A 118 2.02 1.55 -9.29
C LEU A 118 3.26 1.84 -10.14
N CYS A 119 3.37 1.28 -11.35
CA CYS A 119 4.48 1.55 -12.26
C CYS A 119 4.51 2.99 -12.79
N GLU A 120 3.41 3.74 -12.74
CA GLU A 120 3.39 5.15 -13.17
C GLU A 120 4.16 6.05 -12.20
N HIS A 121 4.13 5.73 -10.90
CA HIS A 121 4.70 6.58 -9.84
C HIS A 121 5.90 5.94 -9.13
N ALA A 122 6.04 4.62 -9.16
CA ALA A 122 7.17 3.92 -8.54
C ALA A 122 8.43 3.99 -9.42
N SER A 123 9.59 4.00 -8.77
CA SER A 123 10.88 3.84 -9.47
C SER A 123 11.17 2.39 -9.81
N LEU A 124 10.67 1.45 -8.99
CA LEU A 124 10.73 0.01 -9.24
C LEU A 124 9.56 -0.70 -8.54
N VAL A 125 8.90 -1.60 -9.25
CA VAL A 125 7.90 -2.52 -8.69
C VAL A 125 8.45 -3.94 -8.71
N ILE A 126 8.48 -4.58 -7.54
CA ILE A 126 8.95 -5.95 -7.33
C ILE A 126 7.74 -6.81 -6.97
N PRO A 127 7.14 -7.52 -7.93
CA PRO A 127 6.05 -8.43 -7.65
C PRO A 127 6.58 -9.67 -6.91
N MET A 128 5.95 -9.99 -5.78
CA MET A 128 6.29 -11.12 -4.93
C MET A 128 5.06 -12.01 -4.72
N ARG A 129 5.20 -13.28 -5.09
CA ARG A 129 4.15 -14.27 -4.89
C ARG A 129 4.23 -14.87 -3.48
N ILE A 130 3.15 -14.80 -2.73
CA ILE A 130 3.06 -15.45 -1.42
C ILE A 130 2.88 -16.97 -1.65
N PRO A 131 3.79 -17.82 -1.14
CA PRO A 131 3.65 -19.27 -1.24
C PRO A 131 2.43 -19.74 -0.45
N ARG A 132 1.74 -20.78 -0.93
CA ARG A 132 0.70 -21.44 -0.14
C ARG A 132 1.39 -22.10 1.04
N ALA A 133 1.17 -21.59 2.24
CA ALA A 133 1.69 -22.23 3.44
C ALA A 133 1.00 -23.60 3.59
N GLY A 134 1.71 -24.68 3.28
CA GLY A 134 1.54 -25.89 4.05
C GLY A 134 2.16 -25.59 5.41
N LEU A 135 1.34 -25.37 6.44
CA LEU A 135 1.85 -25.39 7.81
C LEU A 135 2.58 -26.73 7.99
N PRO A 136 3.81 -26.77 8.55
CA PRO A 136 4.38 -28.03 8.98
C PRO A 136 3.39 -28.65 9.98
N SER A 137 2.98 -29.89 9.71
CA SER A 137 2.17 -30.72 10.61
C SER A 137 2.86 -30.93 11.95
#